data_AF-A0A849FJR4-F1
#
_entry.id   AF-A0A849FJR4-F1
#
_cell.length_a   1.000
_cell.length_b   1.000
_cell.length_c   1.000
_cell.angle_alpha   90.00
_cell.angle_beta   90.00
_cell.angle_gamma   90.00
#
_symmetry.space_group_name_H-M   'P 1'
#
loop_
_entity.id
_entity.type
_entity.pdbx_description
1 polymer ?
#
loop_
_entity_poly.entity_id
_entity_poly.type
_entity_poly.pdbx_seq_one_letter_code
_entity_poly.pdbx_strand_id
1 'polypeptide(L)'
;MMIELLGGVVLAVMVFSALMWTLYSAVVLKGRSRLVRVFLILATVGGMASLSFASPATGAAAGAGLIIFGAIALWQDAGWSKLLPAAQIAFGAALIFGLPWQGA
;
A
#
# COMPACT_ATOMS: atom_id res chain seq x y z
N MET A 1 11.72 16.44 -13.43
CA MET A 1 10.33 16.59 -13.92
C MET A 1 9.80 15.35 -14.66
N MET A 2 10.22 15.04 -15.90
CA MET A 2 9.58 13.92 -16.65
C MET A 2 9.83 12.53 -16.03
N ILE A 3 11.03 12.28 -15.50
CA ILE A 3 11.39 11.01 -14.82
C ILE A 3 10.63 10.85 -13.49
N GLU A 4 10.44 11.92 -12.73
CA GLU A 4 9.70 11.91 -11.46
C GLU A 4 8.21 11.63 -11.69
N LEU A 5 7.62 12.24 -12.73
CA LEU A 5 6.24 11.98 -13.14
C LEU A 5 6.04 10.52 -13.58
N LEU A 6 6.95 9.99 -14.40
CA LEU A 6 6.92 8.59 -14.81
C LEU A 6 7.07 7.66 -13.60
N GLY A 7 7.98 7.97 -12.67
CA GLY A 7 8.17 7.21 -11.43
C GLY A 7 6.91 7.18 -10.56
N GLY A 8 6.24 8.32 -10.41
CA GLY A 8 4.98 8.44 -9.68
C GLY A 8 3.85 7.61 -10.33
N VAL A 9 3.73 7.65 -11.65
CA VAL A 9 2.73 6.84 -12.39
C VAL A 9 2.99 5.35 -12.22
N VAL A 10 4.23 4.91 -12.38
CA VAL A 10 4.61 3.49 -12.19
C VAL A 10 4.27 3.02 -10.78
N LEU A 11 4.60 3.83 -9.76
CA LEU A 11 4.30 3.51 -8.38
C LEU A 11 2.79 3.46 -8.14
N ALA A 12 2.02 4.41 -8.68
CA ALA A 12 0.56 4.42 -8.57
C ALA A 12 -0.08 3.18 -9.21
N VAL A 13 0.36 2.80 -10.42
CA VAL A 13 -0.13 1.59 -11.12
C VAL A 13 0.20 0.33 -10.32
N MET A 14 1.41 0.24 -9.75
CA MET A 14 1.79 -0.90 -8.92
C MET A 14 0.95 -1.00 -7.64
N VAL A 15 0.74 0.12 -6.93
CA VAL A 15 -0.09 0.15 -5.71
C VAL A 15 -1.55 -0.18 -6.04
N PHE A 16 -2.07 0.33 -7.16
CA PHE A 16 -3.43 0.01 -7.60
C PHE A 16 -3.59 -1.47 -7.98
N SER A 17 -2.61 -2.03 -8.70
CA SER A 17 -2.59 -3.46 -9.03
C SER A 17 -2.50 -4.33 -7.76
N ALA A 18 -1.68 -3.91 -6.80
CA ALA A 18 -1.58 -4.57 -5.50
C ALA A 18 -2.92 -4.51 -4.75
N LEU A 19 -3.61 -3.37 -4.75
CA LEU A 19 -4.93 -3.23 -4.15
C LEU A 19 -5.95 -4.21 -4.76
N MET A 20 -6.03 -4.29 -6.09
CA MET A 20 -6.94 -5.20 -6.80
C MET A 20 -6.67 -6.67 -6.45
N TRP A 21 -5.39 -7.07 -6.43
CA TRP A 21 -5.03 -8.42 -6.02
C TRP A 21 -5.34 -8.70 -4.56
N THR A 22 -5.12 -7.73 -3.68
CA THR A 22 -5.41 -7.84 -2.25
C THR A 22 -6.92 -8.01 -2.03
N LEU A 23 -7.76 -7.28 -2.78
CA LEU A 23 -9.22 -7.42 -2.80
C LEU A 23 -9.65 -8.81 -3.25
N TYR A 24 -9.12 -9.30 -4.37
CA TYR A 24 -9.37 -10.67 -4.83
C TYR A 24 -8.99 -11.70 -3.76
N SER A 25 -7.79 -11.56 -3.19
CA SER A 25 -7.28 -12.44 -2.14
C SER A 25 -8.15 -12.40 -0.88
N ALA A 26 -8.71 -11.25 -0.51
CA ALA A 26 -9.63 -11.13 0.62
C ALA A 26 -10.95 -11.88 0.39
N VAL A 27 -11.41 -12.01 -0.85
CA VAL A 27 -12.63 -12.77 -1.18
C VAL A 27 -12.36 -14.27 -1.21
N VAL A 28 -11.20 -14.69 -1.74
CA VAL A 28 -10.85 -16.10 -1.92
C VAL A 28 -10.34 -16.76 -0.63
N LEU A 29 -9.52 -16.06 0.15
CA LEU A 29 -8.91 -16.61 1.36
C LEU A 29 -9.89 -16.63 2.53
N LYS A 30 -9.64 -17.55 3.48
CA LYS A 30 -10.44 -17.71 4.71
C LYS A 30 -9.57 -17.48 5.95
N GLY A 31 -10.21 -17.24 7.08
CA GLY A 31 -9.55 -17.15 8.39
C GLY A 31 -8.64 -15.91 8.55
N ARG A 32 -7.52 -16.07 9.27
CA ARG A 32 -6.61 -14.96 9.65
C ARG A 32 -5.99 -14.28 8.43
N SER A 33 -5.67 -15.00 7.37
CA SER A 33 -5.12 -14.42 6.15
C SER A 33 -6.08 -13.44 5.49
N ARG A 34 -7.39 -13.70 5.55
CA ARG A 34 -8.41 -12.76 5.05
C ARG A 34 -8.37 -11.44 5.82
N LEU A 35 -8.30 -11.50 7.15
CA LEU A 35 -8.26 -10.30 7.99
C LEU A 35 -7.05 -9.43 7.66
N VAL A 36 -5.87 -10.04 7.47
CA VAL A 36 -4.67 -9.30 7.04
C VAL A 36 -4.91 -8.56 5.73
N ARG A 37 -5.53 -9.21 4.73
CA ARG A 37 -5.86 -8.55 3.45
C ARG A 37 -6.84 -7.40 3.62
N VAL A 38 -7.87 -7.56 4.46
CA VAL A 38 -8.84 -6.49 4.73
C VAL A 38 -8.15 -5.28 5.35
N PHE A 39 -7.31 -5.47 6.38
CA PHE A 39 -6.57 -4.36 6.97
C PHE A 39 -5.58 -3.72 5.98
N LEU A 40 -4.95 -4.52 5.12
CA LEU A 40 -4.06 -4.03 4.07
C LEU A 40 -4.81 -3.16 3.04
N ILE A 41 -6.02 -3.56 2.65
CA ILE A 41 -6.91 -2.79 1.78
C ILE A 41 -7.28 -1.47 2.46
N LEU A 42 -7.75 -1.51 3.70
CA LEU A 42 -8.13 -0.32 4.46
C LEU A 42 -6.96 0.65 4.63
N ALA A 43 -5.76 0.14 4.93
CA ALA A 43 -4.56 0.96 5.04
C ALA A 43 -4.15 1.56 3.69
N THR A 44 -4.29 0.82 2.59
CA THR A 44 -3.98 1.33 1.23
C THR A 44 -4.93 2.46 0.85
N VAL A 45 -6.24 2.24 1.04
CA VAL A 45 -7.29 3.25 0.76
C VAL A 45 -7.12 4.46 1.68
N GLY A 46 -6.85 4.23 2.97
CA GLY A 46 -6.55 5.30 3.93
C GLY A 46 -5.32 6.12 3.52
N GLY A 47 -4.27 5.45 3.01
CA GLY A 47 -3.10 6.11 2.44
C GLY A 47 -3.45 6.99 1.25
N MET A 48 -4.22 6.48 0.28
CA MET A 48 -4.70 7.27 -0.87
C MET A 48 -5.60 8.44 -0.45
N ALA A 49 -6.48 8.23 0.53
CA ALA A 49 -7.33 9.27 1.09
C ALA A 49 -6.50 10.36 1.78
N SER A 50 -5.46 10.00 2.52
CA SER A 50 -4.57 10.96 3.19
C SER A 50 -3.88 11.92 2.21
N LEU A 51 -3.55 11.44 1.01
CA LEU A 51 -3.00 12.26 -0.07
C LEU A 51 -4.06 13.25 -0.57
N SER A 52 -5.31 12.82 -0.70
CA SER A 52 -6.42 13.68 -1.15
C SER A 52 -6.75 14.79 -0.14
N PHE A 53 -6.63 14.49 1.16
CA PHE A 53 -6.83 15.46 2.24
C PHE A 53 -5.56 16.24 2.63
N ALA A 54 -4.43 16.00 1.93
CA ALA A 54 -3.13 16.59 2.25
C ALA A 54 -2.76 16.49 3.74
N SER A 55 -3.01 15.33 4.36
CA SER A 55 -2.84 15.12 5.81
C SER A 55 -1.68 14.15 6.10
N PRO A 56 -0.47 14.66 6.44
CA PRO A 56 0.69 13.81 6.71
C PRO A 56 0.49 12.86 7.88
N ALA A 57 -0.19 13.29 8.94
CA ALA A 57 -0.41 12.47 10.12
C ALA A 57 -1.25 11.22 9.82
N THR A 58 -2.32 11.37 9.04
CA THR A 58 -3.15 10.23 8.62
C THR A 58 -2.40 9.34 7.62
N GLY A 59 -1.57 9.94 6.76
CA GLY A 59 -0.70 9.22 5.85
C GLY A 59 0.34 8.36 6.57
N ALA A 60 0.99 8.89 7.61
CA ALA A 60 1.93 8.13 8.42
C ALA A 60 1.27 6.96 9.16
N ALA A 61 0.06 7.17 9.71
CA ALA A 61 -0.71 6.10 10.35
C ALA A 61 -1.12 4.99 9.36
N ALA A 62 -1.59 5.36 8.17
CA ALA A 62 -1.89 4.42 7.09
C ALA A 62 -0.62 3.69 6.62
N GLY A 63 0.50 4.42 6.52
CA GLY A 63 1.81 3.86 6.15
C GLY A 63 2.31 2.82 7.14
N ALA A 64 2.16 3.06 8.44
CA ALA A 64 2.50 2.07 9.47
C ALA A 64 1.65 0.79 9.32
N GLY A 65 0.35 0.94 9.05
CA GLY A 65 -0.53 -0.19 8.73
C GLY A 65 -0.06 -0.96 7.50
N LEU A 66 0.30 -0.27 6.43
CA LEU A 66 0.82 -0.88 5.21
C LEU A 66 2.11 -1.67 5.44
N ILE A 67 3.02 -1.17 6.27
CA ILE A 67 4.26 -1.89 6.61
C ILE A 67 3.95 -3.15 7.42
N ILE A 68 3.15 -3.04 8.48
CA ILE A 68 2.86 -4.16 9.38
C ILE A 68 2.09 -5.26 8.63
N PHE A 69 0.94 -4.92 8.05
CA PHE A 69 0.12 -5.91 7.35
C PHE A 69 0.77 -6.36 6.05
N GLY A 70 1.53 -5.48 5.39
CA GLY A 70 2.26 -5.81 4.16
C GLY A 70 3.35 -6.83 4.43
N ALA A 71 4.11 -6.69 5.51
CA ALA A 71 5.13 -7.67 5.90
C ALA A 71 4.50 -9.04 6.21
N ILE A 72 3.38 -9.05 6.92
CA ILE A 72 2.63 -10.29 7.21
C ILE A 72 2.13 -10.93 5.91
N ALA A 73 1.56 -10.13 4.99
CA ALA A 73 1.08 -10.60 3.70
C ALA A 73 2.24 -11.12 2.81
N LEU A 74 3.39 -10.46 2.84
CA LEU A 74 4.61 -10.86 2.12
C LEU A 74 5.13 -12.23 2.58
N TRP A 75 5.00 -12.52 3.87
CA TRP A 75 5.36 -13.84 4.43
C TRP A 75 4.35 -14.92 4.08
N GLN A 76 3.07 -14.56 3.90
CA GLN A 76 1.99 -15.50 3.56
C GLN A 76 1.91 -15.81 2.07
N ASP A 77 2.26 -14.87 1.19
CA ASP A 77 2.22 -15.08 -0.26
C ASP A 77 3.38 -15.93 -0.76
N ALA A 78 3.14 -16.72 -1.81
CA ALA A 78 4.17 -17.52 -2.48
C ALA A 78 4.49 -16.94 -3.88
N GLY A 79 5.75 -17.10 -4.30
CA GLY A 79 6.19 -16.72 -5.65
C GLY A 79 6.07 -15.22 -5.95
N TRP A 80 5.66 -14.91 -7.19
CA TRP A 80 5.56 -13.54 -7.72
C TRP A 80 4.47 -12.70 -7.04
N SER A 81 3.49 -13.34 -6.37
CA SER A 81 2.46 -12.63 -5.61
C SER A 81 3.03 -11.78 -4.48
N LYS A 82 4.25 -12.09 -4.00
CA LYS A 82 4.97 -11.29 -2.99
C LYS A 82 5.30 -9.86 -3.44
N LEU A 83 5.38 -9.60 -4.74
CA LEU A 83 5.70 -8.26 -5.23
C LEU A 83 4.60 -7.24 -4.90
N LEU A 84 3.36 -7.70 -4.75
CA LEU A 84 2.20 -6.83 -4.53
C LEU A 84 2.16 -6.31 -3.08
N PRO A 85 2.29 -7.16 -2.04
CA PRO A 85 2.54 -6.70 -0.68
C PRO A 85 3.80 -5.84 -0.59
N ALA A 86 4.88 -6.18 -1.31
CA ALA A 86 6.10 -5.37 -1.30
C ALA A 86 5.87 -3.95 -1.84
N ALA A 87 5.08 -3.80 -2.90
CA ALA A 87 4.69 -2.48 -3.43
C ALA A 87 3.88 -1.67 -2.41
N GLN A 88 2.98 -2.31 -1.66
CA GLN A 88 2.23 -1.66 -0.59
C GLN A 88 3.12 -1.25 0.59
N ILE A 89 4.13 -2.05 0.95
CA ILE A 89 5.13 -1.68 1.96
C ILE A 89 5.93 -0.46 1.48
N ALA A 90 6.37 -0.46 0.21
CA ALA A 90 7.11 0.67 -0.36
C ALA A 90 6.27 1.96 -0.36
N PHE A 91 4.97 1.85 -0.69
CA PHE A 91 4.04 2.96 -0.57
C PHE A 91 3.88 3.43 0.88
N GLY A 92 3.75 2.51 1.83
CA GLY A 92 3.69 2.84 3.25
C GLY A 92 4.95 3.55 3.75
N ALA A 93 6.13 3.11 3.33
CA ALA A 93 7.39 3.78 3.63
C ALA A 93 7.42 5.19 3.04
N ALA A 94 6.98 5.37 1.79
CA ALA A 94 6.89 6.68 1.16
C ALA A 94 5.98 7.65 1.94
N LEU A 95 4.84 7.16 2.45
CA LEU A 95 3.95 7.94 3.30
C LEU A 95 4.61 8.32 4.64
N ILE A 96 5.36 7.42 5.27
CA ILE A 96 6.03 7.70 6.55
C ILE A 96 7.17 8.72 6.39
N PHE A 97 7.96 8.60 5.33
CA PHE A 97 9.03 9.57 5.03
C PHE A 97 8.51 10.92 4.57
N GLY A 98 7.20 11.06 4.39
CA GLY A 98 6.60 12.31 3.98
C GLY A 98 6.87 12.66 2.51
N LEU A 99 7.35 11.72 1.68
CA LEU A 99 7.74 11.98 0.28
C LEU A 99 6.63 12.70 -0.52
N PRO A 100 5.35 12.31 -0.41
CA PRO A 100 4.28 12.99 -1.14
C PRO A 100 4.02 14.44 -0.74
N TRP A 101 4.51 14.88 0.43
CA TRP A 101 4.32 16.24 0.94
C TRP A 101 5.59 17.09 0.85
N GLN A 102 6.72 16.54 0.40
CA GLN A 102 8.02 17.24 0.32
C GLN A 102 8.14 18.29 -0.81
N GLY A 103 7.04 18.70 -1.42
CA GLY A 103 7.01 19.73 -2.46
C GLY A 103 5.67 20.47 -2.57
N ALA A 104 4.84 20.38 -1.53
CA ALA A 104 3.56 21.09 -1.42
C ALA A 104 3.73 22.44 -0.69
#